data_AF-A0A7W0DDT8-F1
#
_entry.id   AF-A0A7W0DDT8-F1
#
_cell.length_a   1.000
_cell.length_b   1.000
_cell.length_c   1.000
_cell.angle_alpha   90.00
_cell.angle_beta   90.00
_cell.angle_gamma   90.00
#
_symmetry.space_group_name_H-M   'P 1'
#
loop_
_entity.id
_entity.type
_entity.pdbx_description
1 polymer ?
#
loop_
_entity_poly.entity_id
_entity_poly.type
_entity_poly.pdbx_seq_one_letter_code
_entity_poly.pdbx_strand_id
1 'polypeptide(L)'
;MNNPVLKVEIDTSHLEKVIAEAVEQAIKRHSMVNSLPPMLSRIQLCEFLGIKETKASELMNRQDFPVIREFGYPKVPTHLLFKWIDGHTEWMQKNAQNSWSIKGA
;
A
#
# COMPACT_ATOMS: atom_id res chain seq x y z
N MET A 1 -14.52 16.22 58.90
CA MET A 1 -14.26 14.88 58.32
C MET A 1 -13.29 15.07 57.17
N ASN A 2 -12.06 14.56 57.30
CA ASN A 2 -11.06 14.62 56.22
C ASN A 2 -11.39 13.54 55.19
N ASN A 3 -11.63 13.95 53.93
CA ASN A 3 -11.79 13.02 52.82
C ASN A 3 -10.39 12.55 52.39
N PRO A 4 -10.05 11.23 52.44
CA PRO A 4 -8.76 10.76 51.98
C PRO A 4 -8.67 10.97 50.47
N VAL A 5 -7.75 11.84 50.05
CA VAL A 5 -7.42 12.06 48.65
C VAL A 5 -6.74 10.79 48.14
N LEU A 6 -7.45 10.02 47.30
CA LEU A 6 -6.89 8.87 46.59
C LEU A 6 -5.86 9.39 45.59
N LYS A 7 -4.58 9.19 45.92
CA LYS A 7 -3.46 9.53 45.04
C LYS A 7 -3.25 8.36 44.09
N VAL A 8 -3.72 8.51 42.85
CA VAL A 8 -3.48 7.52 41.79
C VAL A 8 -2.07 7.76 41.26
N GLU A 9 -1.16 6.85 41.55
CA GLU A 9 0.20 6.86 41.00
C GLU A 9 0.18 6.12 39.66
N ILE A 10 0.32 6.86 38.57
CA ILE A 10 0.33 6.29 37.23
C ILE A 10 1.71 5.69 36.99
N ASP A 11 1.79 4.37 36.80
CA ASP A 11 3.00 3.69 36.35
C ASP A 11 3.31 4.11 34.91
N THR A 12 4.20 5.07 34.78
CA THR A 12 4.63 5.62 33.48
C THR A 12 5.27 4.56 32.58
N SER A 13 5.85 3.50 33.17
CA SER A 13 6.45 2.41 32.40
C SER A 13 5.41 1.56 31.66
N HIS A 14 4.22 1.40 32.25
CA HIS A 14 3.11 0.72 31.59
C HIS A 14 2.56 1.57 30.45
N LEU A 15 2.48 2.89 30.65
CA LEU A 15 2.02 3.82 29.62
C LEU A 15 2.95 3.84 28.40
N GLU A 16 4.27 3.85 28.62
CA GLU A 16 5.27 3.78 27.54
C GLU A 16 5.12 2.50 26.71
N LYS A 17 4.86 1.35 27.34
CA LYS A 17 4.59 0.09 26.64
C LYS A 17 3.34 0.15 25.79
N VAL A 18 2.23 0.66 26.34
CA VAL A 18 0.96 0.78 25.60
C VAL A 18 1.11 1.72 24.39
N ILE A 19 1.85 2.82 24.54
CA ILE A 19 2.13 3.74 23.44
C ILE A 19 3.01 3.06 22.38
N ALA A 20 4.08 2.37 22.78
CA ALA A 20 4.97 1.66 21.86
C ALA A 20 4.21 0.59 21.05
N GLU A 21 3.35 -0.20 21.70
CA GLU A 21 2.51 -1.21 21.04
C GLU A 21 1.52 -0.58 20.05
N ALA A 22 0.87 0.53 20.43
CA ALA A 22 -0.06 1.22 19.54
C ALA A 22 0.65 1.79 18.29
N VAL A 23 1.84 2.37 18.48
CA VAL A 23 2.69 2.87 17.40
C VAL A 23 3.15 1.72 16.50
N GLU A 24 3.64 0.61 17.06
CA GLU A 24 4.08 -0.55 16.29
C GLU A 24 2.93 -1.16 15.46
N GLN A 25 1.74 -1.27 16.04
CA GLN A 25 0.56 -1.72 15.31
C GLN A 25 0.17 -0.76 14.19
N ALA A 26 0.27 0.56 14.40
CA ALA A 26 0.01 1.55 13.35
C ALA A 26 1.01 1.40 12.20
N ILE A 27 2.31 1.25 12.50
CA ILE A 27 3.37 1.03 11.51
C ILE A 27 3.13 -0.27 10.73
N LYS A 28 2.80 -1.38 11.42
CA LYS A 28 2.47 -2.67 10.76
C LYS A 28 1.24 -2.59 9.85
N ARG A 29 0.22 -1.84 10.24
CA ARG A 29 -0.98 -1.62 9.40
C ARG A 29 -0.66 -0.76 8.17
N HIS A 30 0.24 0.22 8.31
CA HIS A 30 0.63 1.09 7.20
C HIS A 30 1.73 0.52 6.29
N SER A 31 2.59 -0.38 6.78
CA SER A 31 3.68 -0.95 5.98
C SER A 31 3.18 -1.86 4.84
N MET A 32 2.00 -2.46 4.97
CA MET A 32 1.39 -3.23 3.86
C MET A 32 0.88 -2.34 2.73
N VAL A 33 0.52 -1.07 3.02
CA VAL A 33 -0.01 -0.12 2.03
C VAL A 33 1.09 0.77 1.44
N ASN A 34 2.20 1.01 2.16
CA ASN A 34 3.27 1.92 1.77
C ASN A 34 4.59 1.28 1.28
N SER A 35 4.71 -0.04 1.15
CA SER A 35 6.02 -0.68 0.87
C SER A 35 6.23 -1.20 -0.55
N LEU A 36 5.37 -0.85 -1.52
CA LEU A 36 5.66 -1.19 -2.91
C LEU A 36 6.96 -0.48 -3.33
N PRO A 37 8.00 -1.22 -3.78
CA PRO A 37 9.23 -0.59 -4.23
C PRO A 37 8.92 0.36 -5.39
N PRO A 38 9.72 1.42 -5.62
CA PRO A 38 9.53 2.31 -6.77
C PRO A 38 9.55 1.57 -8.12
N MET A 39 10.24 0.43 -8.15
CA MET A 39 10.39 -0.46 -9.29
C MET A 39 10.08 -1.90 -8.87
N LEU A 40 9.01 -2.47 -9.42
CA LEU A 40 8.62 -3.84 -9.17
C LEU A 40 9.42 -4.80 -10.05
N SER A 41 9.94 -5.85 -9.44
CA SER A 41 10.34 -7.06 -10.16
C SER A 41 9.12 -7.84 -10.65
N ARG A 42 9.35 -8.82 -11.53
CA ARG A 42 8.32 -9.76 -11.96
C ARG A 42 7.67 -10.50 -10.77
N ILE A 43 8.47 -10.93 -9.79
CA ILE A 43 7.97 -11.65 -8.61
C ILE A 43 7.05 -10.75 -7.78
N GLN A 44 7.50 -9.51 -7.53
CA GLN A 44 6.70 -8.52 -6.79
C GLN A 44 5.43 -8.12 -7.54
N LEU A 45 5.48 -8.06 -8.87
CA LEU A 45 4.29 -7.83 -9.69
C LEU A 45 3.29 -9.00 -9.59
N CYS A 46 3.78 -10.24 -9.61
CA CYS A 46 2.95 -11.44 -9.41
C CYS A 46 2.27 -11.43 -8.04
N GLU A 47 3.04 -11.16 -6.98
CA GLU A 47 2.52 -11.04 -5.61
C GLU A 47 1.50 -9.92 -5.49
N PHE A 48 1.79 -8.74 -6.05
CA PHE A 48 0.92 -7.57 -5.99
C PHE A 48 -0.41 -7.77 -6.72
N LEU A 49 -0.38 -8.34 -7.93
CA LEU A 49 -1.58 -8.55 -8.74
C LEU A 49 -2.29 -9.89 -8.46
N GLY A 50 -1.69 -10.78 -7.65
CA GLY A 50 -2.21 -12.13 -7.41
C GLY A 50 -2.21 -13.02 -8.65
N ILE A 51 -1.23 -12.84 -9.55
CA ILE A 51 -1.13 -13.58 -10.82
C ILE A 51 0.10 -14.49 -10.87
N LYS A 52 0.04 -15.54 -11.70
CA LYS A 52 1.18 -16.43 -11.95
C LYS A 52 2.17 -15.83 -12.97
N GLU A 53 3.40 -16.34 -12.97
CA GLU A 53 4.49 -15.85 -13.83
C GLU A 53 4.17 -15.83 -15.33
N THR A 54 3.42 -16.81 -15.84
CA THR A 54 2.99 -16.84 -17.25
C THR A 54 2.15 -15.60 -17.58
N LYS A 55 1.16 -15.28 -16.74
CA LYS A 55 0.30 -14.11 -16.94
C LYS A 55 1.06 -12.80 -16.77
N ALA A 56 1.99 -12.74 -15.80
CA ALA A 56 2.88 -11.59 -15.66
C ALA A 56 3.77 -11.41 -16.90
N SER A 57 4.25 -12.49 -17.51
CA SER A 57 5.04 -12.44 -18.76
C SER A 57 4.23 -11.89 -19.92
N GLU A 58 3.01 -12.39 -20.10
CA GLU A 58 2.09 -11.89 -21.12
C GLU A 58 1.82 -10.39 -20.92
N LEU A 59 1.52 -9.97 -19.68
CA LEU A 59 1.25 -8.59 -19.33
C LEU A 59 2.46 -7.68 -19.61
N MET A 60 3.65 -8.06 -19.15
CA MET A 60 4.90 -7.30 -19.35
C MET A 60 5.36 -7.23 -20.81
N ASN A 61 4.84 -8.10 -21.69
CA ASN A 61 5.14 -8.09 -23.12
C ASN A 61 4.11 -7.32 -23.94
N ARG A 62 3.03 -6.82 -23.33
CA ARG A 62 2.11 -5.91 -24.01
C ARG A 62 2.82 -4.60 -24.36
N GLN A 63 2.52 -4.07 -25.54
CA GLN A 63 3.14 -2.85 -26.04
C GLN A 63 2.78 -1.62 -25.20
N ASP A 64 1.58 -1.61 -24.61
CA ASP A 64 1.03 -0.51 -23.81
C ASP A 64 1.35 -0.61 -22.32
N PHE A 65 1.94 -1.73 -21.86
CA PHE A 65 2.20 -1.95 -20.44
C PHE A 65 3.53 -1.31 -20.00
N PRO A 66 3.58 -0.62 -18.85
CA PRO A 66 4.76 0.15 -18.46
C PRO A 66 5.89 -0.76 -17.96
N VAL A 67 6.85 -1.05 -18.83
CA VAL A 67 8.03 -1.86 -18.50
C VAL A 67 9.32 -1.17 -18.93
N ILE A 68 10.35 -1.25 -18.11
CA ILE A 68 11.72 -0.79 -18.42
C ILE A 68 12.60 -2.03 -18.62
N ARG A 69 13.31 -2.10 -19.75
CA ARG A 69 14.16 -3.24 -20.13
C ARG A 69 15.66 -2.95 -20.13
N GLU A 70 16.05 -1.69 -19.94
CA GLU A 70 17.45 -1.24 -19.98
C GLU A 70 18.32 -1.74 -18.81
N PHE A 71 17.74 -2.31 -17.75
CA PHE A 71 18.47 -2.80 -16.57
C PHE A 71 18.86 -4.29 -16.66
N GLY A 72 18.78 -4.90 -17.83
CA GLY A 72 18.99 -6.34 -18.04
C GLY A 72 17.77 -7.18 -17.63
N TYR A 73 17.26 -6.99 -16.41
CA TYR A 73 16.00 -7.60 -15.97
C TYR A 73 14.83 -6.61 -16.10
N PRO A 74 13.74 -6.99 -16.79
CA PRO A 74 12.56 -6.14 -16.90
C PRO A 74 11.97 -5.74 -15.55
N LYS A 75 11.70 -4.45 -15.38
CA LYS A 75 11.09 -3.87 -14.18
C LYS A 75 9.87 -3.04 -14.53
N VAL A 76 8.92 -2.94 -13.60
CA VAL A 76 7.70 -2.14 -13.75
C VAL A 76 7.78 -0.95 -12.79
N PRO A 77 7.80 0.30 -13.29
CA PRO A 77 7.70 1.48 -12.44
C PRO A 77 6.33 1.55 -11.77
N THR A 78 6.29 1.56 -10.44
CA THR A 78 5.05 1.45 -9.66
C THR A 78 4.08 2.59 -9.95
N HIS A 79 4.57 3.82 -10.08
CA HIS A 79 3.73 4.98 -10.41
C HIS A 79 3.08 4.87 -11.80
N LEU A 80 3.77 4.26 -12.79
CA LEU A 80 3.20 4.04 -14.12
C LEU A 80 2.23 2.87 -14.14
N LEU A 81 2.48 1.83 -13.34
CA LEU A 81 1.55 0.72 -13.18
C LEU A 81 0.18 1.22 -12.70
N PHE A 82 0.14 2.07 -11.68
CA PHE A 82 -1.12 2.66 -11.21
C PHE A 82 -1.82 3.48 -12.29
N LYS A 83 -1.09 4.37 -12.98
CA LYS A 83 -1.65 5.13 -14.10
C LYS A 83 -2.21 4.24 -15.21
N TRP A 84 -1.52 3.14 -15.50
CA TRP A 84 -1.98 2.16 -16.49
C TRP A 84 -3.25 1.45 -16.02
N ILE A 85 -3.34 1.03 -14.75
CA ILE A 85 -4.53 0.41 -14.16
C ILE A 85 -5.73 1.36 -14.24
N ASP A 86 -5.55 2.63 -13.89
CA ASP A 86 -6.62 3.65 -13.97
C ASP A 86 -7.13 3.84 -15.41
N GLY A 87 -6.21 3.77 -16.39
CA GLY A 87 -6.56 3.84 -17.82
C GLY A 87 -7.18 2.56 -18.38
N HIS A 88 -6.98 1.40 -17.74
CA HIS A 88 -7.43 0.08 -18.22
C HIS A 88 -8.60 -0.50 -17.42
N THR A 89 -9.15 0.27 -16.50
CA THR A 89 -10.36 -0.05 -15.75
C THR A 89 -11.56 0.73 -16.32
N GLU A 90 -11.72 0.74 -17.65
CA GLU A 90 -12.86 1.42 -18.33
C GLU A 90 -14.23 1.02 -17.76
N TRP A 91 -14.34 -0.21 -17.23
CA TRP A 91 -15.54 -0.67 -16.52
C TRP A 91 -15.82 0.17 -15.26
N MET A 92 -14.80 0.57 -14.48
CA MET A 92 -14.99 1.45 -13.33
C MET A 92 -15.45 2.85 -13.75
N GLN A 93 -14.91 3.43 -14.83
CA GLN A 93 -15.39 4.75 -15.27
C GLN A 93 -16.86 4.74 -15.68
N LYS A 94 -17.35 3.62 -16.22
CA LYS A 94 -18.75 3.46 -16.63
C LYS A 94 -19.69 3.03 -15.49
N ASN A 95 -19.19 2.38 -14.44
CA ASN A 95 -20.03 1.75 -13.41
C ASN A 95 -19.78 2.25 -11.97
N ALA A 96 -18.68 2.93 -11.69
CA ALA A 96 -18.34 3.47 -10.37
C ALA A 96 -18.83 4.92 -10.17
N GLN A 97 -19.98 5.27 -10.76
CA GLN A 97 -20.67 6.55 -10.56
C GLN A 97 -21.16 6.68 -9.11
N ASN A 98 -20.27 6.80 -8.12
CA ASN A 98 -20.49 7.51 -6.84
C ASN A 98 -19.41 7.34 -5.74
N SER A 99 -18.34 6.55 -5.89
CA SER A 99 -17.52 6.20 -4.69
C SER A 99 -16.15 6.87 -4.54
N TRP A 100 -15.67 7.66 -5.50
CA TRP A 100 -14.41 8.41 -5.32
C TRP A 100 -14.58 9.88 -5.70
N SER A 101 -15.14 10.66 -4.77
CA SER A 101 -14.88 12.09 -4.74
C SER A 101 -13.43 12.28 -4.32
N ILE A 102 -12.51 12.35 -5.30
CA ILE A 102 -11.26 13.08 -5.07
C ILE A 102 -11.69 14.53 -4.91
N LYS A 103 -11.93 14.95 -3.66
CA LYS A 103 -11.83 16.35 -3.30
C LYS A 103 -10.38 16.74 -3.55
N GLY A 104 -10.12 17.23 -4.76
CA GLY A 104 -8.92 17.99 -5.05
C GLY A 104 -9.04 19.35 -4.37
N ALA A 105 -7.98 19.72 -3.65
CA ALA A 105 -7.40 21.07 -3.50
C ALA A 105 -6.42 21.02 -2.33
#